data_AF-A0A0F9V8Z8-F1
#
_entry.id   AF-A0A0F9V8Z8-F1
#
_cell.length_a   1.000
_cell.length_b   1.000
_cell.length_c   1.000
_cell.angle_alpha   90.00
_cell.angle_beta   90.00
_cell.angle_gamma   90.00
#
_symmetry.space_group_name_H-M   'P 1'
#
loop_
_entity.id
_entity.type
_entity.pdbx_description
1 polymer ?
#
loop_
_entity_poly.entity_id
_entity_poly.type
_entity_poly.pdbx_seq_one_letter_code
_entity_poly.pdbx_strand_id
1 'polypeptide(L)'
;MSGFSCFSILKSQAKQIAKGQGLKHSEALEQVAISANFSSFHDMQKCAVANPREPRLVKAALGVTDLKDALHHDGVSMALELEINQRLSEATQFAQGHQPQVLQWMADTAHYDDKTGVLSLGLAIAHGRKSVSGSYSGPKYFLRGQARLMRRDNAWMIAPNNGLTLHGYTSGVEWADKADEQAYFEGLHMDELREQSLEPFSVVLSRSLEISVSEAEQLVDAEITVNASDDGLIYGHMIDVEGYASPQLARRLLDRFGTLQIALGPNFYDQVRAEYD
;
A
#
# COMPACT_ATOMS: atom_id res chain seq x y z
N MET A 1 7.46 -20.96 5.03
CA MET A 1 6.83 -19.80 5.71
C MET A 1 7.89 -18.75 5.93
N SER A 2 7.61 -17.50 5.58
CA SER A 2 8.60 -16.45 5.73
C SER A 2 8.91 -16.13 7.20
N GLY A 3 10.16 -15.78 7.50
CA GLY A 3 10.64 -15.39 8.82
C GLY A 3 10.00 -14.11 9.37
N PHE A 4 9.47 -13.23 8.50
CA PHE A 4 8.89 -11.94 8.90
C PHE A 4 7.37 -11.88 8.85
N SER A 5 6.68 -12.98 8.51
CA SER A 5 5.22 -13.01 8.72
C SER A 5 4.87 -12.77 10.19
N CYS A 6 3.72 -12.15 10.47
CA CYS A 6 3.28 -11.84 11.83
C CYS A 6 3.36 -13.07 12.75
N PHE A 7 2.87 -14.22 12.26
CA PHE A 7 2.94 -15.48 13.00
C PHE A 7 4.37 -15.97 13.27
N SER A 8 5.30 -15.83 12.30
CA SER A 8 6.71 -16.18 12.53
C SER A 8 7.38 -15.26 13.55
N ILE A 9 7.06 -13.96 13.52
CA ILE A 9 7.55 -12.98 14.52
C ILE A 9 7.08 -13.38 15.92
N LEU A 10 5.79 -13.67 16.10
CA LEU A 10 5.23 -14.09 17.39
C LEU A 10 5.87 -15.39 17.92
N LYS A 11 6.11 -16.37 17.05
CA LYS A 11 6.85 -17.59 17.43
C LYS A 11 8.28 -17.29 17.86
N SER A 12 8.95 -16.35 17.20
CA SER A 12 10.30 -15.91 17.57
C SER A 12 10.31 -15.23 18.94
N GLN A 13 9.34 -14.34 19.20
CA GLN A 13 9.16 -13.71 20.50
C GLN A 13 8.89 -14.74 21.61
N ALA A 14 8.05 -15.76 21.35
CA ALA A 14 7.83 -16.85 22.30
C ALA A 14 9.12 -17.64 22.60
N LYS A 15 10.03 -17.81 21.64
CA LYS A 15 11.36 -18.40 21.90
C LYS A 15 12.22 -17.53 22.81
N GLN A 16 12.19 -16.21 22.61
CA GLN A 16 12.92 -15.26 23.45
C GLN A 16 12.36 -15.25 24.88
N ILE A 17 11.04 -15.25 25.05
CA ILE A 17 10.36 -15.33 26.35
C ILE A 17 10.72 -16.64 27.06
N ALA A 18 10.63 -17.79 26.36
CA ALA A 18 10.99 -19.08 26.93
C ALA A 18 12.44 -19.10 27.46
N LYS A 19 13.38 -18.55 26.68
CA LYS A 19 14.78 -18.44 27.10
C LYS A 19 14.99 -17.47 28.27
N GLY A 20 14.32 -16.32 28.25
CA GLY A 20 14.48 -15.28 29.27
C GLY A 20 13.84 -15.64 30.61
N GLN A 21 12.76 -16.43 30.60
CA GLN A 21 11.99 -16.81 31.80
C GLN A 21 12.23 -18.27 32.23
N GLY A 22 13.00 -19.05 31.49
CA GLY A 22 13.22 -20.48 31.78
C GLY A 22 11.98 -21.35 31.58
N LEU A 23 11.02 -20.89 30.77
CA LEU A 23 9.77 -21.62 30.49
C LEU A 23 9.93 -22.63 29.36
N LYS A 24 9.02 -23.62 29.29
CA LYS A 24 8.92 -24.46 28.08
C LYS A 24 8.45 -23.61 26.91
N HIS A 25 8.96 -23.90 25.72
CA HIS A 25 8.57 -23.15 24.51
C HIS A 25 7.06 -23.18 24.25
N SER A 26 6.39 -24.31 24.53
CA SER A 26 4.94 -24.44 24.41
C SER A 26 4.17 -23.51 25.36
N GLU A 27 4.65 -23.32 26.59
CA GLU A 27 4.03 -22.41 27.57
C GLU A 27 4.20 -20.95 27.13
N ALA A 28 5.37 -20.59 26.62
CA ALA A 28 5.61 -19.26 26.07
C ALA A 28 4.77 -18.96 24.82
N LEU A 29 4.50 -19.97 23.98
CA LEU A 29 3.61 -19.82 22.82
C LEU A 29 2.16 -19.54 23.26
N GLU A 30 1.68 -20.22 24.30
CA GLU A 30 0.35 -19.94 24.87
C GLU A 30 0.28 -18.53 25.49
N GLN A 31 1.33 -18.11 26.21
CA GLN A 31 1.39 -16.75 26.76
C GLN A 31 1.30 -15.67 25.68
N VAL A 32 2.01 -15.85 24.55
CA VAL A 32 1.96 -14.92 23.41
C VAL A 32 0.57 -14.93 22.75
N ALA A 33 -0.06 -16.09 22.62
CA ALA A 33 -1.42 -16.16 22.05
C ALA A 33 -2.44 -15.43 22.93
N ILE A 34 -2.40 -15.66 24.24
CA ILE A 34 -3.31 -15.01 25.21
C ILE A 34 -3.06 -13.49 25.23
N SER A 35 -1.81 -13.03 25.24
CA SER A 35 -1.50 -11.59 25.22
C SER A 35 -1.93 -10.91 23.91
N ALA A 36 -1.96 -11.67 22.81
CA ALA A 36 -2.51 -11.25 21.53
C ALA A 36 -4.04 -11.38 21.44
N ASN A 37 -4.75 -11.65 22.55
CA ASN A 37 -6.21 -11.84 22.61
C ASN A 37 -6.73 -13.03 21.78
N PHE A 38 -5.97 -14.12 21.72
CA PHE A 38 -6.46 -15.42 21.25
C PHE A 38 -6.77 -16.35 22.42
N SER A 39 -7.65 -17.31 22.18
CA SER A 39 -8.05 -18.29 23.20
C SER A 39 -6.97 -19.34 23.48
N SER A 40 -6.12 -19.64 22.49
CA SER A 40 -5.01 -20.58 22.57
C SER A 40 -4.03 -20.38 21.42
N PHE A 41 -2.84 -20.98 21.50
CA PHE A 41 -1.90 -21.00 20.39
C PHE A 41 -2.47 -21.66 19.13
N HIS A 42 -3.28 -22.73 19.29
CA HIS A 42 -3.93 -23.41 18.17
C HIS A 42 -4.94 -22.51 17.44
N ASP A 43 -5.71 -21.73 18.20
CA ASP A 43 -6.63 -20.72 17.67
C ASP A 43 -5.87 -19.63 16.88
N MET A 44 -4.80 -19.10 17.47
CA MET A 44 -3.91 -18.14 16.79
C MET A 44 -3.31 -18.71 15.50
N GLN A 45 -2.87 -19.97 15.50
CA GLN A 45 -2.32 -20.63 14.32
C GLN A 45 -3.37 -20.80 13.21
N LYS A 46 -4.60 -21.22 13.55
CA LYS A 46 -5.70 -21.31 12.59
C LYS A 46 -6.01 -19.94 11.99
N CYS A 47 -6.08 -18.92 12.84
CA CYS A 47 -6.30 -17.54 12.41
C CYS A 47 -5.20 -17.08 11.44
N ALA A 48 -3.93 -17.33 11.76
CA ALA A 48 -2.81 -16.95 10.91
C ALA A 48 -2.78 -17.65 9.55
N VAL A 49 -3.33 -18.86 9.45
CA VAL A 49 -3.49 -19.57 8.16
C VAL A 49 -4.64 -18.98 7.35
N ALA A 50 -5.76 -18.68 7.99
CA ALA A 50 -6.95 -18.15 7.31
C ALA A 50 -6.80 -16.67 6.91
N ASN A 51 -6.21 -15.85 7.79
CA ASN A 51 -5.95 -14.43 7.58
C ASN A 51 -4.60 -14.04 8.22
N PRO A 52 -3.50 -14.09 7.46
CA PRO A 52 -2.16 -13.75 7.95
C PRO A 52 -2.02 -12.31 8.48
N ARG A 53 -2.94 -11.41 8.09
CA ARG A 53 -2.97 -9.98 8.48
C ARG A 53 -4.17 -9.62 9.33
N GLU A 54 -4.69 -10.59 10.06
CA GLU A 54 -5.73 -10.33 11.04
C GLU A 54 -5.24 -9.27 12.07
N PRO A 55 -6.07 -8.27 12.45
CA PRO A 55 -5.61 -7.12 13.23
C PRO A 55 -4.95 -7.44 14.57
N ARG A 56 -5.37 -8.51 15.27
CA ARG A 56 -4.72 -8.93 16.53
C ARG A 56 -3.33 -9.49 16.26
N LEU A 57 -3.14 -10.25 15.18
CA LEU A 57 -1.81 -10.73 14.76
C LEU A 57 -0.89 -9.56 14.40
N VAL A 58 -1.39 -8.59 13.63
CA VAL A 58 -0.62 -7.39 13.23
C VAL A 58 -0.25 -6.58 14.47
N LYS A 59 -1.20 -6.30 15.35
CA LYS A 59 -0.95 -5.57 16.61
C LYS A 59 0.08 -6.26 17.49
N ALA A 60 -0.04 -7.57 17.68
CA ALA A 60 0.87 -8.31 18.54
C ALA A 60 2.29 -8.42 17.93
N ALA A 61 2.39 -8.63 16.62
CA ALA A 61 3.69 -8.84 15.95
C ALA A 61 4.41 -7.52 15.63
N LEU A 62 3.67 -6.53 15.17
CA LEU A 62 4.19 -5.29 14.60
C LEU A 62 3.97 -4.06 15.49
N GLY A 63 3.15 -4.17 16.53
CA GLY A 63 2.88 -3.09 17.49
C GLY A 63 1.85 -2.07 17.02
N VAL A 64 1.27 -2.25 15.83
CA VAL A 64 0.33 -1.33 15.19
C VAL A 64 -0.93 -2.06 14.75
N THR A 65 -2.07 -1.39 14.76
CA THR A 65 -3.34 -1.95 14.24
C THR A 65 -3.52 -1.66 12.76
N ASP A 66 -3.12 -0.47 12.31
CA ASP A 66 -2.96 -0.12 10.90
C ASP A 66 -1.46 0.01 10.60
N LEU A 67 -1.00 -0.52 9.46
CA LEU A 67 0.40 -0.42 9.06
C LEU A 67 0.82 1.04 8.85
N LYS A 68 -0.10 1.91 8.44
CA LYS A 68 0.15 3.36 8.28
C LYS A 68 0.59 4.01 9.59
N ASP A 69 0.09 3.52 10.72
CA ASP A 69 0.43 4.05 12.05
C ASP A 69 1.92 3.89 12.41
N ALA A 70 2.64 3.00 11.73
CA ALA A 70 4.09 2.83 11.92
C ALA A 70 4.87 4.13 11.64
N LEU A 71 4.32 5.04 10.83
CA LEU A 71 4.88 6.36 10.56
C LEU A 71 4.97 7.23 11.82
N HIS A 72 4.00 7.08 12.73
CA HIS A 72 3.83 7.90 13.92
C HIS A 72 4.61 7.39 15.14
N HIS A 73 5.35 6.29 15.00
CA HIS A 73 6.28 5.88 16.04
C HIS A 73 7.41 6.91 16.19
N ASP A 74 7.70 7.34 17.43
CA ASP A 74 8.64 8.43 17.74
C ASP A 74 9.99 8.33 16.99
N GLY A 75 10.58 7.13 16.96
CA GLY A 75 11.85 6.88 16.28
C GLY A 75 11.79 7.04 14.76
N VAL A 76 10.63 6.77 14.15
CA VAL A 76 10.40 6.92 12.71
C VAL A 76 10.10 8.37 12.38
N SER A 77 9.14 8.98 13.10
CA SER A 77 8.75 10.38 12.89
C SER A 77 9.94 11.32 12.99
N MET A 78 10.73 11.24 14.07
CA MET A 78 11.90 12.10 14.25
C MET A 78 12.95 11.92 13.14
N ALA A 79 13.21 10.67 12.73
CA ALA A 79 14.19 10.37 11.69
C ALA A 79 13.73 10.89 10.31
N LEU A 80 12.44 10.74 10.00
CA LEU A 80 11.86 11.26 8.75
C LEU A 80 11.87 12.78 8.72
N GLU A 81 11.52 13.45 9.82
CA GLU A 81 11.56 14.91 9.89
C GLU A 81 12.95 15.45 9.58
N LEU A 82 13.96 14.86 10.21
CA LEU A 82 15.34 15.23 10.04
C LEU A 82 15.78 15.03 8.59
N GLU A 83 15.52 13.86 8.02
CA GLU A 83 15.96 13.52 6.66
C GLU A 83 15.22 14.34 5.59
N ILE A 84 13.91 14.57 5.76
CA ILE A 84 13.12 15.41 4.84
C ILE A 84 13.63 16.85 4.90
N ASN A 85 13.77 17.44 6.09
CA ASN A 85 14.26 18.81 6.23
C ASN A 85 15.68 18.97 5.68
N GLN A 86 16.56 17.99 5.88
CA GLN A 86 17.90 18.00 5.30
C GLN A 86 17.85 17.99 3.77
N ARG A 87 17.08 17.08 3.16
CA ARG A 87 16.96 17.00 1.69
C ARG A 87 16.33 18.26 1.10
N LEU A 88 15.33 18.83 1.78
CA LEU A 88 14.73 20.11 1.36
C LEU A 88 15.75 21.24 1.42
N SER A 89 16.58 21.27 2.47
CA SER A 89 17.66 22.25 2.63
C SER A 89 18.74 22.12 1.54
N GLU A 90 19.01 20.92 1.06
CA GLU A 90 19.98 20.67 -0.02
C GLU A 90 19.38 21.00 -1.41
N ALA A 91 18.11 20.67 -1.63
CA ALA A 91 17.43 20.87 -2.91
C ALA A 91 17.01 22.32 -3.17
N THR A 92 16.83 23.13 -2.12
CA THR A 92 16.29 24.50 -2.24
C THR A 92 17.24 25.52 -1.61
N GLN A 93 17.61 26.54 -2.35
CA GLN A 93 18.27 27.73 -1.77
C GLN A 93 17.21 28.55 -1.02
N PHE A 94 17.15 28.40 0.29
CA PHE A 94 16.32 29.25 1.15
C PHE A 94 16.96 30.63 1.33
N ALA A 95 16.14 31.68 1.39
CA ALA A 95 16.61 33.02 1.74
C ALA A 95 17.27 33.02 3.12
N GLN A 96 18.27 33.88 3.35
CA GLN A 96 18.94 33.97 4.64
C GLN A 96 17.92 34.12 5.78
N GLY A 97 18.08 33.30 6.82
CA GLY A 97 17.18 33.28 7.97
C GLY A 97 15.89 32.46 7.79
N HIS A 98 15.78 31.66 6.74
CA HIS A 98 14.68 30.70 6.58
C HIS A 98 15.20 29.26 6.50
N GLN A 99 14.45 28.33 7.09
CA GLN A 99 14.72 26.89 7.04
C GLN A 99 13.47 26.13 6.60
N PRO A 100 13.63 24.96 5.95
CA PRO A 100 12.51 24.08 5.69
C PRO A 100 11.89 23.61 7.00
N GLN A 101 10.57 23.43 6.97
CA GLN A 101 9.83 22.83 8.06
C GLN A 101 8.78 21.90 7.49
N VAL A 102 8.80 20.63 7.90
CA VAL A 102 7.66 19.73 7.72
C VAL A 102 6.50 20.23 8.59
N LEU A 103 5.34 20.43 7.98
CA LEU A 103 4.13 20.87 8.66
C LEU A 103 3.23 19.69 9.01
N GLN A 104 3.12 18.75 8.07
CA GLN A 104 2.29 17.56 8.19
C GLN A 104 2.78 16.48 7.22
N TRP A 105 2.59 15.22 7.58
CA TRP A 105 2.68 14.09 6.67
C TRP A 105 1.55 13.11 6.92
N MET A 106 1.29 12.25 5.94
CA MET A 106 0.45 11.07 6.10
C MET A 106 0.98 9.95 5.22
N ALA A 107 0.73 8.71 5.67
CA ALA A 107 0.93 7.54 4.85
C ALA A 107 -0.31 7.31 3.98
N ASP A 108 -0.10 7.33 2.69
CA ASP A 108 -1.14 7.18 1.69
C ASP A 108 -1.37 5.66 1.44
N THR A 109 -0.28 4.94 1.22
CA THR A 109 -0.23 3.51 0.94
C THR A 109 0.59 2.81 2.02
N ALA A 110 0.28 1.54 2.26
CA ALA A 110 1.08 0.70 3.15
C ALA A 110 1.15 -0.73 2.62
N HIS A 111 2.37 -1.21 2.39
CA HIS A 111 2.64 -2.58 1.95
C HIS A 111 3.76 -3.18 2.79
N TYR A 112 3.44 -4.23 3.56
CA TYR A 112 4.45 -4.99 4.29
C TYR A 112 4.77 -6.27 3.54
N ASP A 113 6.04 -6.50 3.26
CA ASP A 113 6.53 -7.73 2.64
C ASP A 113 6.95 -8.73 3.72
N ASP A 114 6.17 -9.81 3.83
CA ASP A 114 6.46 -10.89 4.78
C ASP A 114 7.81 -11.56 4.50
N LYS A 115 8.37 -11.52 3.28
CA LYS A 115 9.66 -12.13 2.90
C LYS A 115 10.86 -11.37 3.40
N THR A 116 10.79 -10.05 3.37
CA THR A 116 11.91 -9.15 3.73
C THR A 116 11.72 -8.47 5.08
N GLY A 117 10.50 -8.43 5.59
CA GLY A 117 10.14 -7.71 6.81
C GLY A 117 10.13 -6.19 6.64
N VAL A 118 10.07 -5.71 5.39
CA VAL A 118 10.06 -4.29 5.04
C VAL A 118 8.61 -3.81 4.91
N LEU A 119 8.30 -2.69 5.55
CA LEU A 119 7.08 -1.92 5.34
C LEU A 119 7.38 -0.76 4.40
N SER A 120 6.79 -0.77 3.21
CA SER A 120 6.81 0.35 2.29
C SER A 120 5.58 1.22 2.52
N LEU A 121 5.80 2.51 2.77
CA LEU A 121 4.78 3.53 2.90
C LEU A 121 4.96 4.54 1.78
N GLY A 122 3.91 4.86 1.04
CA GLY A 122 3.89 6.10 0.26
C GLY A 122 3.49 7.25 1.18
N LEU A 123 4.07 8.42 0.92
CA LEU A 123 3.94 9.59 1.78
C LEU A 123 3.42 10.78 0.98
N ALA A 124 2.44 11.47 1.57
CA ALA A 124 2.11 12.85 1.22
C ALA A 124 2.66 13.77 2.31
N ILE A 125 3.47 14.76 1.92
CA ILE A 125 4.18 15.63 2.85
C ILE A 125 3.84 17.09 2.53
N ALA A 126 3.32 17.80 3.52
CA ALA A 126 3.22 19.25 3.52
C ALA A 126 4.46 19.85 4.17
N HIS A 127 5.12 20.78 3.48
CA HIS A 127 6.22 21.53 4.03
C HIS A 127 6.07 23.03 3.78
N GLY A 128 6.84 23.78 4.54
CA GLY A 128 6.84 25.23 4.51
C GLY A 128 8.20 25.80 4.83
N ARG A 129 8.22 27.11 5.10
CA ARG A 129 9.40 27.81 5.57
C ARG A 129 9.14 28.35 6.97
N LYS A 130 10.15 28.23 7.82
CA LYS A 130 10.18 28.80 9.16
C LYS A 130 11.21 29.91 9.21
N SER A 131 10.84 31.06 9.75
CA SER A 131 11.77 32.16 10.00
C SER A 131 12.65 31.88 11.23
N VAL A 132 13.77 32.60 11.38
CA VAL A 132 14.62 32.54 12.60
C VAL A 132 13.85 32.88 13.87
N SER A 133 12.79 33.71 13.80
CA SER A 133 11.90 34.01 14.92
C SER A 133 10.96 32.86 15.30
N GLY A 134 11.01 31.76 14.55
CA GLY A 134 10.25 30.53 14.80
C GLY A 134 8.82 30.54 14.26
N SER A 135 8.43 31.60 13.56
CA SER A 135 7.11 31.70 12.93
C SER A 135 7.13 31.08 11.53
N TYR A 136 6.05 30.38 11.18
CA TYR A 136 5.79 30.00 9.80
C TYR A 136 5.67 31.24 8.92
N SER A 137 6.25 31.19 7.73
CA SER A 137 6.34 32.30 6.79
C SER A 137 6.17 31.79 5.36
N GLY A 138 5.16 32.28 4.66
CA GLY A 138 5.00 32.07 3.20
C GLY A 138 4.06 30.93 2.80
N PRO A 139 4.14 30.45 1.55
CA PRO A 139 3.32 29.36 0.99
C PRO A 139 3.58 27.98 1.63
N LYS A 140 2.57 27.10 1.56
CA LYS A 140 2.74 25.66 1.78
C LYS A 140 3.09 24.99 0.45
N TYR A 141 3.86 23.91 0.54
CA TYR A 141 4.31 23.14 -0.60
C TYR A 141 4.10 21.65 -0.32
N PHE A 142 3.85 20.88 -1.38
CA PHE A 142 3.55 19.46 -1.30
C PHE A 142 4.61 18.62 -1.99
N LEU A 143 4.93 17.50 -1.37
CA LEU A 143 5.87 16.50 -1.87
C LEU A 143 5.21 15.13 -1.78
N ARG A 144 5.52 14.26 -2.73
CA ARG A 144 5.30 12.83 -2.56
C ARG A 144 6.62 12.17 -2.16
N GLY A 145 6.52 11.06 -1.45
CA GLY A 145 7.68 10.27 -1.09
C GLY A 145 7.34 8.82 -0.87
N GLN A 146 8.36 8.02 -0.65
CA GLN A 146 8.25 6.64 -0.20
C GLN A 146 9.19 6.44 0.98
N ALA A 147 8.66 5.97 2.10
CA ALA A 147 9.44 5.50 3.22
C ALA A 147 9.45 3.98 3.25
N ARG A 148 10.61 3.38 3.49
CA ARG A 148 10.77 1.96 3.77
C ARG A 148 11.18 1.84 5.22
N LEU A 149 10.39 1.11 6.00
CA LEU A 149 10.61 0.89 7.42
C LEU A 149 10.94 -0.59 7.65
N MET A 150 11.77 -0.84 8.66
CA MET A 150 12.03 -2.17 9.19
C MET A 150 11.75 -2.18 10.68
N ARG A 151 11.43 -3.36 11.21
CA ARG A 151 11.24 -3.54 12.65
C ARG A 151 12.44 -4.26 13.25
N ARG A 152 13.08 -3.65 14.25
CA ARG A 152 14.19 -4.25 15.01
C ARG A 152 13.99 -3.95 16.48
N ASP A 153 14.31 -4.92 17.34
CA ASP A 153 14.19 -4.79 18.80
C ASP A 153 12.84 -4.22 19.26
N ASN A 154 11.77 -4.69 18.60
CA ASN A 154 10.40 -4.28 18.86
C ASN A 154 10.06 -2.81 18.52
N ALA A 155 10.94 -2.11 17.80
CA ALA A 155 10.75 -0.74 17.34
C ALA A 155 10.79 -0.64 15.80
N TRP A 156 9.99 0.27 15.25
CA TRP A 156 10.08 0.66 13.85
C TRP A 156 11.24 1.63 13.64
N MET A 157 11.93 1.48 12.52
CA MET A 157 13.03 2.34 12.11
C MET A 157 13.06 2.46 10.60
N ILE A 158 13.59 3.57 10.09
CA ILE A 158 13.84 3.75 8.65
C ILE A 158 14.83 2.66 8.20
N ALA A 159 14.53 2.03 7.07
CA ALA A 159 15.38 1.00 6.49
C ALA A 159 16.75 1.60 6.10
N PRO A 160 17.85 0.88 6.34
CA PRO A 160 19.16 1.34 5.89
C PRO A 160 19.20 1.37 4.35
N ASN A 161 19.95 2.32 3.79
CA ASN A 161 20.17 2.51 2.35
C ASN A 161 18.88 2.78 1.56
N ASN A 162 18.60 4.06 1.28
CA ASN A 162 17.40 4.56 0.60
C ASN A 162 16.10 4.29 1.37
N GLY A 163 16.13 4.43 2.70
CA GLY A 163 14.94 4.30 3.53
C GLY A 163 13.90 5.39 3.28
N LEU A 164 14.29 6.52 2.69
CA LEU A 164 13.41 7.56 2.20
C LEU A 164 13.75 7.89 0.74
N THR A 165 12.73 7.99 -0.09
CA THR A 165 12.80 8.57 -1.44
C THR A 165 11.79 9.69 -1.52
N LEU A 166 12.17 10.83 -2.09
CA LEU A 166 11.27 11.96 -2.31
C LEU A 166 11.10 12.14 -3.82
N HIS A 167 9.86 12.25 -4.26
CA HIS A 167 9.47 12.47 -5.64
C HIS A 167 8.83 13.86 -5.75
N GLY A 168 9.41 14.73 -6.57
CA GLY A 168 9.01 16.14 -6.61
C GLY A 168 7.85 16.40 -7.57
N TYR A 169 6.80 17.04 -7.05
CA TYR A 169 5.97 18.02 -7.77
C TYR A 169 5.67 19.17 -6.81
N THR A 170 6.50 20.21 -6.84
CA THR A 170 6.25 21.42 -6.04
C THR A 170 5.14 22.22 -6.74
N SER A 171 3.88 21.97 -6.39
CA SER A 171 2.85 22.99 -6.61
C SER A 171 2.96 24.00 -5.47
N GLY A 172 3.43 25.21 -5.78
CA GLY A 172 3.40 26.33 -4.86
C GLY A 172 1.99 26.90 -4.82
N VAL A 173 1.09 26.24 -4.10
CA VAL A 173 -0.28 26.74 -3.90
C VAL A 173 -0.34 27.46 -2.57
N GLU A 174 -0.53 28.78 -2.61
CA GLU A 174 -0.97 29.53 -1.43
C GLU A 174 -2.46 29.25 -1.24
N TRP A 175 -2.81 28.40 -0.28
CA TRP A 175 -4.20 28.16 0.08
C TRP A 175 -4.75 29.35 0.88
N ALA A 176 -5.92 29.84 0.47
CA ALA A 176 -6.58 30.97 1.12
C ALA A 176 -7.17 30.57 2.48
N ASP A 177 -7.53 29.29 2.70
CA ASP A 177 -8.03 28.78 3.97
C ASP A 177 -7.65 27.31 4.29
N LYS A 178 -8.04 26.85 5.49
CA LYS A 178 -7.80 25.50 6.03
C LYS A 178 -8.74 24.42 5.47
N ALA A 179 -9.87 24.81 4.88
CA ALA A 179 -10.85 23.89 4.30
C ALA A 179 -10.40 23.42 2.91
N ASP A 180 -9.77 24.30 2.14
CA ASP A 180 -9.13 23.97 0.85
C ASP A 180 -7.98 22.97 1.04
N GLU A 181 -7.18 23.15 2.10
CA GLU A 181 -6.14 22.21 2.55
C GLU A 181 -6.72 20.82 2.83
N GLN A 182 -7.77 20.77 3.65
CA GLN A 182 -8.42 19.53 4.05
C GLN A 182 -9.06 18.81 2.86
N ALA A 183 -9.77 19.53 1.99
CA ALA A 183 -10.41 18.99 0.80
C ALA A 183 -9.39 18.45 -0.22
N TYR A 184 -8.21 19.07 -0.34
CA TYR A 184 -7.12 18.55 -1.18
C TYR A 184 -6.57 17.23 -0.63
N PHE A 185 -6.29 17.16 0.67
CA PHE A 185 -5.83 15.91 1.30
C PHE A 185 -6.89 14.81 1.24
N GLU A 186 -8.17 15.15 1.42
CA GLU A 186 -9.29 14.23 1.24
C GLU A 186 -9.41 13.76 -0.21
N GLY A 187 -9.25 14.66 -1.19
CA GLY A 187 -9.21 14.32 -2.61
C GLY A 187 -8.08 13.36 -2.96
N LEU A 188 -6.87 13.61 -2.44
CA LEU A 188 -5.73 12.69 -2.60
C LEU A 188 -5.98 11.32 -1.97
N HIS A 189 -6.63 11.27 -0.80
CA HIS A 189 -7.06 10.02 -0.19
C HIS A 189 -8.14 9.30 -1.01
N MET A 190 -9.04 10.04 -1.65
CA MET A 190 -10.08 9.45 -2.51
C MET A 190 -9.52 8.89 -3.81
N ASP A 191 -8.57 9.58 -4.45
CA ASP A 191 -7.86 9.07 -5.64
C ASP A 191 -7.04 7.81 -5.29
N GLU A 192 -6.45 7.78 -4.12
CA GLU A 192 -5.73 6.62 -3.61
C GLU A 192 -6.63 5.44 -3.25
N LEU A 193 -7.78 5.69 -2.62
CA LEU A 193 -8.79 4.66 -2.42
C LEU A 193 -9.28 4.11 -3.76
N ARG A 194 -9.38 4.97 -4.78
CA ARG A 194 -9.70 4.57 -6.15
C ARG A 194 -8.61 3.67 -6.72
N GLU A 195 -7.33 4.04 -6.63
CA GLU A 195 -6.20 3.20 -7.08
C GLU A 195 -6.07 1.88 -6.31
N GLN A 196 -6.33 1.88 -4.99
CA GLN A 196 -6.34 0.66 -4.18
C GLN A 196 -7.53 -0.26 -4.50
N SER A 197 -8.63 0.30 -5.01
CA SER A 197 -9.77 -0.46 -5.51
C SER A 197 -9.54 -1.05 -6.91
N LEU A 198 -8.45 -0.67 -7.59
CA LEU A 198 -8.09 -1.24 -8.90
C LEU A 198 -7.45 -2.62 -8.73
N GLU A 199 -8.00 -3.58 -9.46
CA GLU A 199 -7.62 -4.97 -9.43
C GLU A 199 -6.74 -5.33 -10.65
N PRO A 200 -5.95 -6.42 -10.58
CA PRO A 200 -5.22 -6.92 -11.75
C PRO A 200 -6.16 -7.21 -12.91
N PHE A 201 -5.69 -7.02 -14.15
CA PHE A 201 -6.48 -7.23 -15.36
C PHE A 201 -7.18 -8.60 -15.39
N SER A 202 -6.47 -9.67 -15.03
CA SER A 202 -7.03 -11.03 -14.96
C SER A 202 -8.18 -11.18 -13.95
N VAL A 203 -8.16 -10.43 -12.84
CA VAL A 203 -9.23 -10.45 -11.83
C VAL A 203 -10.47 -9.77 -12.38
N VAL A 204 -10.33 -8.58 -12.97
CA VAL A 204 -11.46 -7.85 -13.59
C VAL A 204 -12.03 -8.63 -14.78
N LEU A 205 -11.16 -9.23 -15.60
CA LEU A 205 -11.56 -10.05 -16.75
C LEU A 205 -12.29 -11.33 -16.31
N SER A 206 -11.86 -11.98 -15.22
CA SER A 206 -12.52 -13.18 -14.69
C SER A 206 -13.97 -12.93 -14.31
N ARG A 207 -14.27 -11.75 -13.75
CA ARG A 207 -15.64 -11.33 -13.41
C ARG A 207 -16.44 -11.00 -14.66
N SER A 208 -15.83 -10.28 -15.60
CA SER A 208 -16.49 -9.88 -16.86
C SER A 208 -16.89 -11.07 -17.71
N LEU A 209 -16.06 -12.12 -17.75
CA LEU A 209 -16.32 -13.34 -18.52
C LEU A 209 -16.96 -14.47 -17.69
N GLU A 210 -17.14 -14.24 -16.38
CA GLU A 210 -17.60 -15.22 -15.38
C GLU A 210 -16.81 -16.56 -15.45
N ILE A 211 -15.49 -16.45 -15.44
CA ILE A 211 -14.53 -17.57 -15.46
C ILE A 211 -13.62 -17.50 -14.23
N SER A 212 -12.78 -18.51 -14.02
CA SER A 212 -11.79 -18.43 -12.95
C SER A 212 -10.65 -17.47 -13.28
N VAL A 213 -9.97 -16.93 -12.26
CA VAL A 213 -8.80 -16.05 -12.45
C VAL A 213 -7.70 -16.75 -13.25
N SER A 214 -7.44 -18.04 -13.01
CA SER A 214 -6.45 -18.84 -13.76
C SER A 214 -6.81 -19.03 -15.24
N GLU A 215 -8.10 -18.97 -15.58
CA GLU A 215 -8.56 -19.01 -16.97
C GLU A 215 -8.48 -17.63 -17.61
N ALA A 216 -8.75 -16.56 -16.86
CA ALA A 216 -8.55 -15.20 -17.31
C ALA A 216 -7.06 -14.87 -17.54
N GLU A 217 -6.14 -15.46 -16.75
CA GLU A 217 -4.69 -15.35 -16.97
C GLU A 217 -4.25 -15.88 -18.34
N GLN A 218 -4.96 -16.87 -18.92
CA GLN A 218 -4.68 -17.37 -20.27
C GLN A 218 -5.03 -16.35 -21.37
N LEU A 219 -5.83 -15.34 -21.02
CA LEU A 219 -6.42 -14.39 -21.95
C LEU A 219 -5.85 -12.97 -21.79
N VAL A 220 -4.81 -12.78 -20.97
CA VAL A 220 -4.22 -11.46 -20.73
C VAL A 220 -3.64 -10.87 -22.02
N ASP A 221 -3.06 -11.72 -22.87
CA ASP A 221 -2.47 -11.33 -24.16
C ASP A 221 -3.50 -11.25 -25.31
N ALA A 222 -4.78 -11.51 -25.02
CA ALA A 222 -5.84 -11.46 -26.01
C ALA A 222 -6.10 -10.02 -26.46
N GLU A 223 -6.29 -9.82 -27.76
CA GLU A 223 -6.44 -8.49 -28.33
C GLU A 223 -7.75 -7.85 -27.85
N ILE A 224 -7.65 -6.61 -27.35
CA ILE A 224 -8.83 -5.78 -27.02
C ILE A 224 -8.92 -4.62 -27.99
N THR A 225 -10.04 -4.54 -28.70
CA THR A 225 -10.37 -3.44 -29.58
C THR A 225 -11.41 -2.53 -28.93
N VAL A 226 -11.31 -1.23 -29.21
CA VAL A 226 -12.30 -0.25 -28.76
C VAL A 226 -13.51 -0.34 -29.67
N ASN A 227 -14.69 -0.53 -29.07
CA ASN A 227 -15.95 -0.43 -29.79
C ASN A 227 -16.43 1.02 -29.72
N ALA A 228 -16.18 1.79 -30.78
CA ALA A 228 -16.57 3.18 -30.91
C ALA A 228 -17.38 3.42 -32.19
N SER A 229 -18.27 4.41 -32.19
CA SER A 229 -18.89 4.92 -33.41
C SER A 229 -17.90 5.73 -34.25
N ASP A 230 -18.27 5.96 -35.50
CA ASP A 230 -17.51 6.77 -36.46
C ASP A 230 -17.25 8.23 -36.00
N ASP A 231 -18.02 8.73 -35.02
CA ASP A 231 -17.87 10.05 -34.40
C ASP A 231 -17.01 10.06 -33.12
N GLY A 232 -16.49 8.90 -32.71
CA GLY A 232 -15.56 8.75 -31.59
C GLY A 232 -16.19 8.45 -30.23
N LEU A 233 -17.51 8.21 -30.14
CA LEU A 233 -18.14 7.78 -28.89
C LEU A 233 -17.81 6.32 -28.59
N ILE A 234 -17.20 6.05 -27.44
CA ILE A 234 -16.84 4.69 -26.99
C ILE A 234 -18.06 4.04 -26.34
N TYR A 235 -18.55 2.95 -26.91
CA TYR A 235 -19.63 2.12 -26.34
C TYR A 235 -19.11 1.02 -25.41
N GLY A 236 -17.83 0.68 -25.54
CA GLY A 236 -17.15 -0.29 -24.70
C GLY A 236 -15.95 -0.89 -25.40
N HIS A 237 -15.60 -2.11 -25.01
CA HIS A 237 -14.45 -2.82 -25.56
C HIS A 237 -14.86 -4.21 -26.04
N MET A 238 -14.11 -4.77 -26.98
CA MET A 238 -14.31 -6.13 -27.49
C MET A 238 -12.99 -6.88 -27.32
N ILE A 239 -13.04 -8.01 -26.61
CA ILE A 239 -11.89 -8.92 -26.48
C ILE A 239 -12.03 -10.07 -27.47
N ASP A 240 -10.99 -10.35 -28.25
CA ASP A 240 -10.91 -11.53 -29.11
C ASP A 240 -10.09 -12.63 -28.44
N VAL A 241 -10.79 -13.65 -27.92
CA VAL A 241 -10.14 -14.75 -27.20
C VAL A 241 -9.79 -15.94 -28.10
N GLU A 242 -9.99 -15.82 -29.42
CA GLU A 242 -9.67 -16.87 -30.38
C GLU A 242 -8.15 -17.11 -30.43
N GLY A 243 -7.73 -18.37 -30.29
CA GLY A 243 -6.32 -18.75 -30.24
C GLY A 243 -5.64 -18.59 -28.86
N TYR A 244 -6.25 -17.85 -27.93
CA TYR A 244 -5.76 -17.68 -26.56
C TYR A 244 -6.44 -18.63 -25.57
N ALA A 245 -7.75 -18.83 -25.72
CA ALA A 245 -8.51 -19.71 -24.84
C ALA A 245 -8.17 -21.20 -25.08
N SER A 246 -7.96 -21.96 -23.99
CA SER A 246 -7.87 -23.42 -24.08
C SER A 246 -9.14 -24.02 -24.71
N PRO A 247 -9.10 -25.20 -25.37
CA PRO A 247 -10.26 -25.75 -26.07
C PRO A 247 -11.51 -25.94 -25.20
N GLN A 248 -11.31 -26.23 -23.91
CA GLN A 248 -12.39 -26.36 -22.93
C GLN A 248 -12.98 -25.01 -22.53
N LEU A 249 -12.13 -23.98 -22.37
CA LEU A 249 -12.54 -22.62 -22.08
C LEU A 249 -13.28 -22.00 -23.27
N ALA A 250 -12.71 -22.11 -24.49
CA ALA A 250 -13.32 -21.63 -25.72
C ALA A 250 -14.73 -22.20 -25.93
N ARG A 251 -14.93 -23.50 -25.68
CA ARG A 251 -16.25 -24.13 -25.78
C ARG A 251 -17.26 -23.55 -24.79
N ARG A 252 -16.85 -23.27 -23.54
CA ARG A 252 -17.74 -22.66 -22.53
C ARG A 252 -18.05 -21.20 -22.86
N LEU A 253 -17.07 -20.45 -23.36
CA LEU A 253 -17.27 -19.06 -23.78
C LEU A 253 -18.20 -18.98 -25.00
N LEU A 254 -18.02 -19.87 -25.99
CA LEU A 254 -18.94 -20.00 -27.12
C LEU A 254 -20.35 -20.37 -26.70
N ASP A 255 -20.51 -21.31 -25.76
CA ASP A 255 -21.83 -21.71 -25.24
C ASP A 255 -22.54 -20.55 -24.52
N ARG A 256 -21.78 -19.73 -23.78
CA ARG A 256 -22.31 -18.59 -23.03
C ARG A 256 -22.59 -17.36 -23.90
N PHE A 257 -21.63 -16.95 -24.72
CA PHE A 257 -21.66 -15.67 -25.44
C PHE A 257 -22.00 -15.83 -26.92
N GLY A 258 -22.03 -17.05 -27.46
CA GLY A 258 -22.30 -17.34 -28.88
C GLY A 258 -21.14 -17.02 -29.82
N THR A 259 -20.06 -16.42 -29.32
CA THR A 259 -18.89 -15.97 -30.08
C THR A 259 -17.64 -15.95 -29.17
N LEU A 260 -16.45 -15.95 -29.77
CA LEU A 260 -15.17 -15.72 -29.08
C LEU A 260 -14.72 -14.26 -29.11
N GLN A 261 -15.46 -13.39 -29.81
CA GLN A 261 -15.30 -11.93 -29.74
C GLN A 261 -16.33 -11.36 -28.77
N ILE A 262 -15.90 -11.10 -27.53
CA ILE A 262 -16.80 -10.87 -26.41
C ILE A 262 -16.77 -9.40 -26.02
N ALA A 263 -17.95 -8.81 -25.80
CA ALA A 263 -18.08 -7.45 -25.33
C ALA A 263 -17.69 -7.33 -23.84
N LEU A 264 -16.82 -6.39 -23.53
CA LEU A 264 -16.50 -5.93 -22.19
C LEU A 264 -17.28 -4.65 -21.88
N GLY A 265 -17.58 -4.44 -20.58
CA GLY A 265 -18.32 -3.27 -20.14
C GLY A 265 -17.59 -1.94 -20.44
N PRO A 266 -18.33 -0.82 -20.56
CA PRO A 266 -17.75 0.49 -20.89
C PRO A 266 -16.74 0.99 -19.84
N ASN A 267 -16.90 0.57 -18.59
CA ASN A 267 -16.03 0.95 -17.48
C ASN A 267 -15.06 -0.19 -17.11
N PHE A 268 -14.71 -1.05 -18.07
CA PHE A 268 -13.83 -2.20 -17.83
C PHE A 268 -12.47 -1.73 -17.30
N TYR A 269 -11.84 -0.77 -17.97
CA TYR A 269 -10.53 -0.26 -17.56
C TYR A 269 -10.55 0.63 -16.31
N ASP A 270 -11.70 1.19 -15.92
CA ASP A 270 -11.84 1.98 -14.69
C ASP A 270 -11.57 1.17 -13.42
N GLN A 271 -11.59 -0.16 -13.53
CA GLN A 271 -11.35 -1.11 -12.44
C GLN A 271 -10.00 -1.81 -12.55
N VAL A 272 -9.29 -1.61 -13.67
CA VAL A 272 -8.03 -2.30 -13.97
C VAL A 272 -6.87 -1.44 -13.51
N ARG A 273 -5.95 -2.03 -12.76
CA ARG A 273 -4.69 -1.39 -12.41
C ARG A 273 -3.84 -1.23 -13.67
N ALA A 274 -3.37 -0.02 -13.95
CA ALA A 274 -2.40 0.20 -15.03
C ALA A 274 -1.14 -0.64 -14.79
N GLU A 275 -0.83 -1.54 -15.72
CA GLU A 275 0.44 -2.25 -15.73
C GLU A 275 1.48 -1.27 -16.29
N TYR A 276 2.41 -0.83 -15.44
CA TYR A 276 3.60 -0.11 -15.89
C TYR A 276 4.55 -1.14 -16.50
N ASP A 277 4.71 -1.12 -17.82
CA ASP A 277 5.82 -1.76 -18.54
C ASP A 277 7.18 -1.20 -18.07
#